data_AF-F4WG24-F1
#
_entry.id   AF-F4WG24-F1
#
_cell.length_a   1.000
_cell.length_b   1.000
_cell.length_c   1.000
_cell.angle_alpha   90.00
_cell.angle_beta   90.00
_cell.angle_gamma   90.00
#
_symmetry.space_group_name_H-M   'P 1'
#
loop_
_entity.id
_entity.type
_entity.pdbx_description
1 polymer ?
#
loop_
_entity_poly.entity_id
_entity_poly.type
_entity_poly.pdbx_seq_one_letter_code
_entity_poly.pdbx_strand_id
1 'polypeptide(L)'
;MTRNIGESSEYVTKRLCFSFLFSVGFLCLLCGFLLGRFTVERSLEAQAQKMRSELAGNDRYVILSVNEDGITLALELAQVLDKICSGHNWRPRRSLIFCMSFTSSDICPQALPTFIWRRAVAYVTVHGRFMRANNHAVLFGSDIMRSIAVEAIRTIPGDNNWTYLEHEVFGPRLSLDIPQVIFSFNDNSPANNHHNQNSQLHDITLAQMVGQTIWRLSECTVTQWKPKYFNETVNEILASINTSRFQNAKEKLKKTLRILLTAVEELNAEINMTDDIQMLHMRIWNDLLLDLDKALLCPDKIDSHSRTDLVPFRKLSHDSISESTILAYLDQMTKCYEDAIEILQER
;
A
#
# COMPACT_ATOMS: atom_id res chain seq x y z
N MET A 1 76.00 -24.16 36.41
CA MET A 1 75.07 -23.03 36.22
C MET A 1 75.06 -22.69 34.73
N THR A 2 74.17 -23.31 33.96
CA THR A 2 73.97 -23.04 32.53
C THR A 2 72.47 -23.12 32.31
N ARG A 3 71.84 -21.94 32.23
CA ARG A 3 70.40 -21.73 32.28
C ARG A 3 69.83 -21.84 30.86
N ASN A 4 68.72 -22.56 30.69
CA ASN A 4 67.95 -22.73 29.45
C ASN A 4 67.61 -21.37 28.80
N ILE A 5 68.39 -20.94 27.81
CA ILE A 5 68.09 -19.74 26.99
C ILE A 5 67.54 -20.14 25.60
N GLY A 6 67.77 -21.37 25.14
CA GLY A 6 67.35 -21.85 23.82
C GLY A 6 65.87 -22.28 23.71
N GLU A 7 65.27 -22.85 24.76
CA GLU A 7 63.87 -23.29 24.72
C GLU A 7 62.88 -22.11 24.76
N SER A 8 63.22 -21.02 25.43
CA SER A 8 62.36 -19.84 25.52
C SER A 8 62.24 -19.07 24.20
N SER A 9 63.30 -19.02 23.39
CA SER A 9 63.27 -18.31 22.10
C SER A 9 62.43 -19.05 21.06
N GLU A 10 62.46 -20.39 21.06
CA GLU A 10 61.67 -21.18 20.12
C GLU A 10 60.15 -21.06 20.40
N TYR A 11 59.77 -21.08 21.69
CA TYR A 11 58.37 -20.90 22.10
C TYR A 11 57.81 -19.51 21.76
N VAL A 12 58.63 -18.47 21.93
CA VAL A 12 58.26 -17.09 21.59
C VAL A 12 58.15 -16.90 20.07
N THR A 13 59.05 -17.50 19.29
CA THR A 13 59.04 -17.40 17.83
C THR A 13 57.85 -18.15 17.21
N LYS A 14 57.51 -19.34 17.74
CA LYS A 14 56.31 -20.09 17.31
C LYS A 14 55.02 -19.31 17.61
N ARG A 15 54.89 -18.72 18.81
CA ARG A 15 53.72 -17.89 19.17
C ARG A 15 53.61 -16.63 18.31
N LEU A 16 54.72 -15.94 18.05
CA LEU A 16 54.75 -14.79 17.13
C LEU A 16 54.33 -15.17 15.71
N CYS A 17 54.77 -16.35 15.23
CA CYS A 17 54.39 -16.85 13.91
C CYS A 17 52.89 -17.17 13.81
N PHE A 18 52.33 -17.86 14.83
CA PHE A 18 50.89 -18.10 14.88
C PHE A 18 50.09 -16.81 14.98
N SER A 19 50.48 -15.86 15.85
CA SER A 19 49.83 -14.55 15.96
C SER A 19 49.90 -13.75 14.66
N PHE A 20 51.02 -13.80 13.94
CA PHE A 20 51.15 -13.16 12.63
C PHE A 20 50.24 -13.80 11.59
N LEU A 21 50.20 -15.13 11.50
CA LEU A 21 49.29 -15.85 10.60
C LEU A 21 47.82 -15.59 10.91
N PHE A 22 47.44 -15.54 12.20
CA PHE A 22 46.09 -15.17 12.61
C PHE A 22 45.77 -13.70 12.28
N SER A 23 46.72 -12.78 12.45
CA SER A 23 46.53 -11.37 12.08
C SER A 23 46.36 -11.19 10.58
N VAL A 24 47.15 -11.88 9.76
CA VAL A 24 47.03 -11.84 8.30
C VAL A 24 45.71 -12.48 7.87
N GLY A 25 45.34 -13.63 8.44
CA GLY A 25 44.06 -14.28 8.19
C GLY A 25 42.86 -13.40 8.54
N PHE A 26 42.90 -12.73 9.70
CA PHE A 26 41.88 -11.77 10.12
C PHE A 26 41.79 -10.58 9.16
N LEU A 27 42.94 -10.03 8.75
CA LEU A 27 42.97 -8.91 7.81
C LEU A 27 42.39 -9.31 6.44
N CYS A 28 42.72 -10.51 5.94
CA CYS A 28 42.16 -11.05 4.70
C CYS A 28 40.64 -11.25 4.80
N LEU A 29 40.14 -11.75 5.92
CA LEU A 29 38.69 -11.89 6.15
C LEU A 29 37.99 -10.54 6.22
N LEU A 30 38.58 -9.57 6.94
CA LEU A 30 38.03 -8.21 7.04
C LEU A 30 38.02 -7.51 5.69
N CYS A 31 39.13 -7.56 4.94
CA CYS A 31 39.21 -7.01 3.59
C CYS A 31 38.23 -7.70 2.64
N GLY A 32 38.10 -9.03 2.70
CA GLY A 32 37.12 -9.78 1.92
C GLY A 32 35.68 -9.39 2.24
N PHE A 33 35.35 -9.21 3.52
CA PHE A 33 34.04 -8.75 3.97
C PHE A 33 33.74 -7.32 3.50
N LEU A 34 34.69 -6.39 3.65
CA LEU A 34 34.54 -5.00 3.23
C LEU A 34 34.45 -4.87 1.71
N LEU A 35 35.25 -5.62 0.95
CA LEU A 35 35.14 -5.69 -0.52
C LEU A 35 33.80 -6.30 -0.96
N GLY A 36 33.33 -7.35 -0.27
CA GLY A 36 32.00 -7.91 -0.50
C GLY A 36 30.89 -6.88 -0.27
N ARG A 37 30.95 -6.15 0.85
CA ARG A 37 30.02 -5.05 1.14
C ARG A 37 30.06 -3.94 0.08
N PHE A 38 31.25 -3.48 -0.28
CA PHE A 38 31.43 -2.41 -1.27
C PHE A 38 30.95 -2.81 -2.66
N THR A 39 31.23 -4.05 -3.10
CA THR A 39 30.76 -4.56 -4.39
C THR A 39 29.24 -4.71 -4.43
N VAL A 40 28.62 -5.19 -3.35
CA VAL A 40 27.16 -5.24 -3.22
C VAL A 40 26.56 -3.84 -3.27
N GLU A 41 27.09 -2.89 -2.51
CA GLU A 41 26.61 -1.51 -2.47
C GLU A 41 26.71 -0.83 -3.85
N ARG A 42 27.87 -0.94 -4.52
CA ARG A 42 28.05 -0.47 -5.90
C ARG A 42 27.13 -1.16 -6.91
N SER A 43 26.86 -2.45 -6.75
CA SER A 43 25.95 -3.17 -7.63
C SER A 43 24.51 -2.67 -7.46
N LEU A 44 24.09 -2.39 -6.23
CA LEU A 44 22.79 -1.80 -5.90
C LEU A 44 22.68 -0.37 -6.46
N GLU A 45 23.73 0.44 -6.34
CA GLU A 45 23.78 1.79 -6.92
C GLU A 45 23.67 1.75 -8.45
N ALA A 46 24.44 0.87 -9.11
CA ALA A 46 24.40 0.71 -10.55
C ALA A 46 23.04 0.19 -11.03
N GLN A 47 22.42 -0.74 -10.30
CA GLN A 47 21.09 -1.23 -10.57
C GLN A 47 20.02 -0.15 -10.35
N ALA A 48 20.15 0.67 -9.32
CA ALA A 48 19.29 1.83 -9.08
C ALA A 48 19.45 2.87 -10.20
N GLN A 49 20.65 3.08 -10.72
CA GLN A 49 20.90 4.00 -11.82
C GLN A 49 20.38 3.48 -13.16
N LYS A 50 20.52 2.18 -13.41
CA LYS A 50 19.88 1.49 -14.56
C LYS A 50 18.36 1.57 -14.46
N MET A 51 17.79 1.27 -13.29
CA MET A 51 16.37 1.40 -13.00
C MET A 51 15.91 2.85 -13.24
N ARG A 52 16.64 3.86 -12.74
CA ARG A 52 16.34 5.29 -13.03
C ARG A 52 16.32 5.59 -14.53
N SER A 53 17.24 5.03 -15.31
CA SER A 53 17.29 5.22 -16.76
C SER A 53 16.12 4.57 -17.49
N GLU A 54 15.74 3.34 -17.10
CA GLU A 54 14.61 2.61 -17.70
C GLU A 54 13.25 3.20 -17.26
N LEU A 55 13.15 3.68 -16.02
CA LEU A 55 11.97 4.33 -15.46
C LEU A 55 11.83 5.80 -15.88
N ALA A 56 12.87 6.44 -16.41
CA ALA A 56 12.81 7.84 -16.87
C ALA A 56 11.80 8.06 -18.01
N GLY A 57 11.44 7.01 -18.75
CA GLY A 57 10.39 7.05 -19.78
C GLY A 57 8.95 6.89 -19.26
N ASN A 58 8.76 6.56 -17.98
CA ASN A 58 7.44 6.36 -17.37
C ASN A 58 7.17 7.35 -16.23
N ASP A 59 6.02 8.01 -16.31
CA ASP A 59 5.70 9.13 -15.43
C ASP A 59 4.99 8.71 -14.13
N ARG A 60 4.34 7.53 -14.10
CA ARG A 60 3.47 7.09 -13.00
C ARG A 60 3.59 5.59 -12.69
N TYR A 61 3.48 5.23 -11.41
CA TYR A 61 3.64 3.85 -10.92
C TYR A 61 2.42 3.34 -10.16
N VAL A 62 2.07 2.08 -10.37
CA VAL A 62 1.22 1.28 -9.47
C VAL A 62 2.14 0.29 -8.76
N ILE A 63 2.14 0.32 -7.43
CA ILE A 63 2.98 -0.56 -6.62
C ILE A 63 2.12 -1.68 -6.04
N LEU A 64 2.52 -2.92 -6.23
CA LEU A 64 2.02 -4.07 -5.49
C LEU A 64 3.03 -4.45 -4.41
N SER A 65 2.68 -4.27 -3.15
CA SER A 65 3.42 -4.78 -1.99
C SER A 65 2.81 -6.09 -1.50
N VAL A 66 3.65 -7.10 -1.32
CA VAL A 66 3.25 -8.38 -0.73
C VAL A 66 4.26 -8.85 0.30
N ASN A 67 3.78 -9.62 1.28
CA ASN A 67 4.62 -10.31 2.24
C ASN A 67 4.27 -11.81 2.33
N GLU A 68 5.15 -12.60 2.94
CA GLU A 68 4.94 -14.03 3.26
C GLU A 68 4.26 -14.81 2.10
N ASP A 69 3.05 -15.35 2.29
CA ASP A 69 2.42 -16.20 1.27
C ASP A 69 1.92 -15.40 0.05
N GLY A 70 1.87 -14.07 0.13
CA GLY A 70 1.49 -13.16 -0.95
C GLY A 70 2.55 -13.06 -2.03
N ILE A 71 3.78 -13.49 -1.72
CA ILE A 71 4.86 -13.61 -2.71
C ILE A 71 4.45 -14.56 -3.84
N THR A 72 3.81 -15.69 -3.52
CA THR A 72 3.34 -16.66 -4.53
C THR A 72 2.34 -16.00 -5.47
N LEU A 73 1.38 -15.24 -4.93
CA LEU A 73 0.40 -14.49 -5.71
C LEU A 73 1.08 -13.47 -6.64
N ALA A 74 2.05 -12.71 -6.13
CA ALA A 74 2.77 -11.72 -6.92
C ALA A 74 3.57 -12.36 -8.06
N LEU A 75 4.21 -13.50 -7.81
CA LEU A 75 4.96 -14.25 -8.82
C LEU A 75 4.05 -14.78 -9.92
N GLU A 76 2.91 -15.38 -9.55
CA GLU A 76 1.92 -15.87 -10.53
C GLU A 76 1.35 -14.71 -11.38
N LEU A 77 0.98 -13.59 -10.74
CA LEU A 77 0.52 -12.41 -11.47
C LEU A 77 1.59 -11.86 -12.42
N ALA A 78 2.85 -11.78 -11.97
CA ALA A 78 3.95 -11.33 -12.82
C ALA A 78 4.14 -12.25 -14.04
N GLN A 79 4.04 -13.57 -13.87
CA GLN A 79 4.11 -14.53 -14.98
C GLN A 79 2.95 -14.38 -15.96
N VAL A 80 1.73 -14.17 -15.47
CA VAL A 80 0.56 -13.94 -16.33
C VAL A 80 0.72 -12.65 -17.14
N LEU A 81 1.15 -11.56 -16.48
CA LEU A 81 1.37 -10.27 -17.15
C LEU A 81 2.53 -10.32 -18.15
N ASP A 82 3.60 -11.06 -17.86
CA ASP A 82 4.70 -11.28 -18.80
C ASP A 82 4.25 -12.04 -20.06
N LYS A 83 3.40 -13.07 -19.91
CA LYS A 83 2.77 -13.76 -21.04
C LYS A 83 1.91 -12.82 -21.88
N ILE A 84 1.14 -11.93 -21.24
CA ILE A 84 0.33 -10.92 -21.95
C ILE A 84 1.23 -9.90 -22.66
N CYS A 85 2.28 -9.40 -22.01
CA CYS A 85 3.24 -8.46 -22.59
C CYS A 85 3.92 -9.06 -23.83
N SER A 86 4.42 -10.29 -23.71
CA SER A 86 5.15 -11.00 -24.75
C SER A 86 4.25 -11.47 -25.90
N GLY A 87 3.08 -12.03 -25.59
CA GLY A 87 2.15 -12.62 -26.56
C GLY A 87 1.22 -11.64 -27.26
N HIS A 88 0.91 -10.49 -26.63
CA HIS A 88 -0.03 -9.49 -27.17
C HIS A 88 0.61 -8.12 -27.39
N ASN A 89 1.94 -8.01 -27.22
CA ASN A 89 2.68 -6.74 -27.27
C ASN A 89 2.04 -5.64 -26.38
N TRP A 90 1.41 -6.08 -25.30
CA TRP A 90 0.77 -5.17 -24.36
C TRP A 90 1.82 -4.46 -23.51
N ARG A 91 1.61 -3.18 -23.27
CA ARG A 91 2.42 -2.36 -22.37
C ARG A 91 1.47 -1.59 -21.48
N PRO A 92 1.61 -1.68 -20.15
CA PRO A 92 0.69 -0.99 -19.28
C PRO A 92 0.87 0.53 -19.40
N ARG A 93 -0.23 1.28 -19.33
CA ARG A 93 -0.18 2.75 -19.42
C ARG A 93 0.55 3.38 -18.22
N ARG A 94 0.51 2.73 -17.06
CA ARG A 94 1.31 3.06 -15.86
C ARG A 94 2.23 1.89 -15.53
N SER A 95 3.47 2.18 -15.14
CA SER A 95 4.42 1.14 -14.79
C SER A 95 3.99 0.38 -13.54
N LEU A 96 4.19 -0.94 -13.55
CA LEU A 96 3.91 -1.81 -12.42
C LEU A 96 5.20 -2.09 -11.66
N ILE A 97 5.18 -1.93 -10.35
CA ILE A 97 6.29 -2.26 -9.46
C ILE A 97 5.82 -3.35 -8.50
N PHE A 98 6.47 -4.51 -8.55
CA PHE A 98 6.24 -5.61 -7.60
C PHE A 98 7.29 -5.52 -6.51
N CYS A 99 6.86 -5.21 -5.28
CA CYS A 99 7.70 -5.15 -4.11
C CYS A 99 7.34 -6.30 -3.15
N MET A 100 8.34 -7.10 -2.79
CA MET A 100 8.14 -8.33 -2.04
C MET A 100 8.97 -8.29 -0.75
N SER A 101 8.33 -8.60 0.37
CA SER A 101 8.95 -8.69 1.69
C SER A 101 8.94 -10.14 2.18
N PHE A 102 10.11 -10.68 2.52
CA PHE A 102 10.20 -11.98 3.21
C PHE A 102 9.91 -11.87 4.72
N THR A 103 9.66 -10.66 5.22
CA THR A 103 9.31 -10.41 6.62
C THR A 103 7.80 -10.23 6.74
N SER A 104 7.24 -10.50 7.92
CA SER A 104 5.82 -10.25 8.20
C SER A 104 5.44 -8.77 8.13
N SER A 105 6.41 -7.86 8.22
CA SER A 105 6.20 -6.42 8.07
C SER A 105 6.28 -5.95 6.62
N ASP A 106 5.54 -4.89 6.32
CA ASP A 106 5.70 -4.14 5.08
C ASP A 106 6.97 -3.32 5.10
N ILE A 107 8.01 -3.79 4.41
CA ILE A 107 9.29 -3.08 4.27
C ILE A 107 9.36 -2.25 2.98
N CYS A 108 8.36 -2.37 2.11
CA CYS A 108 8.35 -1.69 0.82
C CYS A 108 8.35 -0.15 0.94
N PRO A 109 7.64 0.48 1.90
CA PRO A 109 7.74 1.90 2.23
C PRO A 109 9.18 2.39 2.37
N GLN A 110 10.02 1.60 3.03
CA GLN A 110 11.41 1.95 3.34
C GLN A 110 12.38 1.50 2.25
N ALA A 111 12.05 0.45 1.49
CA ALA A 111 12.92 -0.11 0.46
C ALA A 111 12.87 0.69 -0.85
N LEU A 112 11.71 1.28 -1.18
CA LEU A 112 11.55 2.01 -2.43
C LEU A 112 12.13 3.45 -2.33
N PRO A 113 12.86 3.91 -3.36
CA PRO A 113 13.37 5.28 -3.40
C PRO A 113 12.28 6.35 -3.36
N THR A 114 12.58 7.50 -2.73
CA THR A 114 11.67 8.65 -2.62
C THR A 114 11.13 9.16 -3.96
N PHE A 115 11.89 9.04 -5.07
CA PHE A 115 11.41 9.48 -6.39
C PHE A 115 10.29 8.59 -6.94
N ILE A 116 10.24 7.31 -6.55
CA ILE A 116 9.16 6.40 -6.93
C ILE A 116 7.89 6.85 -6.22
N TRP A 117 7.99 7.14 -4.93
CA TRP A 117 6.86 7.58 -4.11
C TRP A 117 6.19 8.86 -4.61
N ARG A 118 6.97 9.82 -5.13
CA ARG A 118 6.42 11.05 -5.73
C ARG A 118 5.60 10.82 -7.01
N ARG A 119 5.78 9.66 -7.65
CA ARG A 119 5.14 9.28 -8.92
C ARG A 119 4.17 8.11 -8.77
N ALA A 120 4.09 7.50 -7.59
CA ALA A 120 3.15 6.43 -7.32
C ALA A 120 1.72 7.00 -7.31
N VAL A 121 0.82 6.34 -8.06
CA VAL A 121 -0.60 6.68 -8.12
C VAL A 121 -1.45 5.79 -7.23
N ALA A 122 -0.92 4.60 -6.90
CA ALA A 122 -1.60 3.64 -6.04
C ALA A 122 -0.59 2.70 -5.39
N TYR A 123 -0.85 2.40 -4.12
CA TYR A 123 -0.16 1.40 -3.33
C TYR A 123 -1.14 0.26 -3.00
N VAL A 124 -1.06 -0.82 -3.77
CA VAL A 124 -1.84 -2.03 -3.56
C VAL A 124 -1.05 -2.93 -2.63
N THR A 125 -1.65 -3.35 -1.53
CA THR A 125 -1.01 -4.30 -0.62
C THR A 125 -1.84 -5.55 -0.41
N VAL A 126 -1.15 -6.69 -0.31
CA VAL A 126 -1.71 -7.95 0.15
C VAL A 126 -0.86 -8.39 1.34
N HIS A 127 -1.32 -8.08 2.55
CA HIS A 127 -0.59 -8.41 3.78
C HIS A 127 -1.39 -9.33 4.67
N GLY A 128 -0.70 -10.36 5.18
CA GLY A 128 -1.24 -11.32 6.13
C GLY A 128 -0.74 -12.73 5.83
N ARG A 129 -0.82 -13.62 6.83
CA ARG A 129 -0.72 -15.06 6.58
C ARG A 129 -1.99 -15.49 5.85
N PHE A 130 -1.84 -16.20 4.76
CA PHE A 130 -2.93 -16.70 3.90
C PHE A 130 -3.55 -17.94 4.52
N MET A 131 -3.81 -17.87 5.84
CA MET A 131 -4.31 -18.97 6.63
C MET A 131 -5.66 -18.55 7.21
N ARG A 132 -6.70 -18.89 6.44
CA ARG A 132 -8.13 -19.06 6.76
C ARG A 132 -8.66 -18.38 8.04
N ALA A 133 -9.49 -17.35 7.89
CA ALA A 133 -10.86 -17.44 8.39
C ALA A 133 -11.90 -16.69 7.55
N ASN A 134 -13.14 -17.15 7.71
CA ASN A 134 -14.40 -16.59 7.22
C ASN A 134 -14.47 -16.28 5.71
N ASN A 135 -14.06 -17.23 4.87
CA ASN A 135 -14.43 -17.44 3.45
C ASN A 135 -14.33 -16.27 2.43
N HIS A 136 -13.99 -15.03 2.83
CA HIS A 136 -14.06 -13.86 1.95
C HIS A 136 -12.91 -12.89 2.22
N ALA A 137 -12.38 -12.30 1.15
CA ALA A 137 -11.40 -11.22 1.22
C ALA A 137 -12.04 -9.96 1.79
N VAL A 138 -11.29 -9.10 2.47
CA VAL A 138 -11.76 -7.78 2.88
C VAL A 138 -10.84 -6.71 2.32
N LEU A 139 -11.43 -5.56 1.99
CA LEU A 139 -10.75 -4.42 1.37
C LEU A 139 -10.79 -3.21 2.28
N PHE A 140 -9.63 -2.61 2.49
CA PHE A 140 -9.47 -1.36 3.25
C PHE A 140 -8.61 -0.39 2.45
N GLY A 141 -8.49 0.85 2.91
CA GLY A 141 -7.54 1.81 2.37
C GLY A 141 -8.11 3.21 2.18
N SER A 142 -7.59 3.92 1.19
CA SER A 142 -8.08 5.24 0.81
C SER A 142 -9.41 5.12 0.07
N ASP A 143 -10.24 6.16 0.19
CA ASP A 143 -11.65 6.12 -0.20
C ASP A 143 -11.83 5.93 -1.71
N ILE A 144 -10.96 6.56 -2.51
CA ILE A 144 -11.00 6.40 -3.97
C ILE A 144 -10.44 5.04 -4.38
N MET A 145 -9.26 4.64 -3.89
CA MET A 145 -8.65 3.36 -4.27
C MET A 145 -9.48 2.14 -3.88
N ARG A 146 -10.11 2.17 -2.70
CA ARG A 146 -11.05 1.13 -2.30
C ARG A 146 -12.22 1.04 -3.28
N SER A 147 -12.83 2.17 -3.66
CA SER A 147 -13.93 2.20 -4.63
C SER A 147 -13.52 1.63 -5.99
N ILE A 148 -12.34 1.99 -6.50
CA ILE A 148 -11.80 1.44 -7.76
C ILE A 148 -11.63 -0.08 -7.67
N ALA A 149 -11.07 -0.58 -6.57
CA ALA A 149 -10.86 -2.01 -6.38
C ALA A 149 -12.18 -2.77 -6.34
N VAL A 150 -13.19 -2.26 -5.64
CA VAL A 150 -14.54 -2.86 -5.62
C VAL A 150 -15.14 -2.91 -7.03
N GLU A 151 -15.07 -1.82 -7.78
CA GLU A 151 -15.58 -1.78 -9.16
C GLU A 151 -14.81 -2.70 -10.11
N ALA A 152 -13.49 -2.86 -9.92
CA ALA A 152 -12.66 -3.78 -10.70
C ALA A 152 -12.98 -5.24 -10.36
N ILE A 153 -13.19 -5.58 -9.09
CA ILE A 153 -13.51 -6.95 -8.65
C ILE A 153 -14.86 -7.39 -9.20
N ARG A 154 -15.83 -6.47 -9.30
CA ARG A 154 -17.14 -6.75 -9.90
C ARG A 154 -17.10 -7.17 -11.36
N THR A 155 -16.01 -6.89 -12.08
CA THR A 155 -15.87 -7.35 -13.46
C THR A 155 -15.34 -8.78 -13.57
N ILE A 156 -15.00 -9.43 -12.45
CA ILE A 156 -14.61 -10.85 -12.45
C ILE A 156 -15.83 -11.70 -12.85
N PRO A 157 -15.73 -12.51 -13.91
CA PRO A 157 -16.84 -13.32 -14.38
C PRO A 157 -17.21 -14.43 -13.38
N GLY A 158 -18.50 -14.75 -13.29
CA GLY A 158 -19.07 -15.81 -12.45
C GLY A 158 -20.23 -15.33 -11.58
N ASP A 159 -20.96 -16.26 -10.96
CA ASP A 159 -22.12 -15.98 -10.08
C ASP A 159 -21.71 -15.54 -8.65
N ASN A 160 -20.54 -14.92 -8.52
CA ASN A 160 -20.01 -14.51 -7.23
C ASN A 160 -20.74 -13.27 -6.72
N ASN A 161 -21.29 -13.36 -5.51
CA ASN A 161 -21.92 -12.21 -4.86
C ASN A 161 -20.84 -11.32 -4.20
N TRP A 162 -20.48 -10.21 -4.86
CA TRP A 162 -19.49 -9.24 -4.36
C TRP A 162 -20.07 -8.16 -3.44
N THR A 163 -21.37 -8.21 -3.10
CA THR A 163 -22.03 -7.14 -2.30
C THR A 163 -21.43 -6.96 -0.91
N TYR A 164 -20.76 -7.98 -0.37
CA TYR A 164 -20.06 -7.90 0.91
C TYR A 164 -18.86 -6.92 0.87
N LEU A 165 -18.31 -6.62 -0.31
CA LEU A 165 -17.23 -5.64 -0.47
C LEU A 165 -17.72 -4.19 -0.47
N GLU A 166 -19.04 -3.97 -0.61
CA GLU A 166 -19.63 -2.63 -0.59
C GLU A 166 -19.58 -2.03 0.82
N HIS A 167 -19.72 -2.88 1.83
CA HIS A 167 -19.68 -2.49 3.22
C HIS A 167 -18.25 -2.61 3.73
N GLU A 168 -17.72 -1.53 4.28
CA GLU A 168 -16.37 -1.55 4.83
C GLU A 168 -16.35 -2.45 6.08
N VAL A 169 -15.56 -3.52 6.02
CA VAL A 169 -15.01 -4.10 7.24
C VAL A 169 -13.96 -3.08 7.72
N PHE A 170 -14.02 -2.63 8.96
CA PHE A 170 -13.15 -1.55 9.43
C PHE A 170 -11.71 -2.06 9.64
N GLY A 171 -10.83 -1.83 8.67
CA GLY A 171 -9.40 -2.15 8.75
C GLY A 171 -8.52 -0.90 8.71
N PRO A 172 -7.38 -0.88 9.43
CA PRO A 172 -6.54 0.30 9.55
C PRO A 172 -5.95 0.69 8.19
N ARG A 173 -5.86 2.00 7.93
CA ARG A 173 -5.11 2.55 6.79
C ARG A 173 -3.60 2.45 7.07
N LEU A 174 -2.76 2.26 6.05
CA LEU A 174 -1.30 2.37 6.26
C LEU A 174 -0.92 3.83 6.46
N SER A 175 0.12 4.07 7.24
CA SER A 175 0.67 5.39 7.51
C SER A 175 1.53 5.86 6.33
N LEU A 176 0.89 6.06 5.17
CA LEU A 176 1.50 6.45 3.90
C LEU A 176 0.72 7.62 3.28
N ASP A 177 1.43 8.64 2.80
CA ASP A 177 0.87 9.78 2.06
C ASP A 177 0.62 9.45 0.58
N ILE A 178 0.00 8.31 0.32
CA ILE A 178 -0.23 7.77 -1.02
C ILE A 178 -1.57 7.02 -1.03
N PRO A 179 -2.37 7.18 -2.10
CA PRO A 179 -3.57 6.37 -2.30
C PRO A 179 -3.27 4.88 -2.19
N GLN A 180 -4.09 4.17 -1.44
CA GLN A 180 -3.78 2.81 -1.04
C GLN A 180 -5.01 1.91 -0.98
N VAL A 181 -4.82 0.65 -1.32
CA VAL A 181 -5.83 -0.39 -1.12
C VAL A 181 -5.17 -1.63 -0.53
N ILE A 182 -5.79 -2.15 0.52
CA ILE A 182 -5.29 -3.22 1.36
C ILE A 182 -6.23 -4.40 1.21
N PHE A 183 -5.68 -5.50 0.71
CA PHE A 183 -6.31 -6.80 0.70
C PHE A 183 -5.91 -7.53 1.96
N SER A 184 -6.90 -7.92 2.75
CA SER A 184 -6.69 -8.66 3.99
C SER A 184 -7.63 -9.85 4.08
N PHE A 185 -7.22 -10.86 4.83
CA PHE A 185 -8.02 -12.03 5.20
C PHE A 185 -7.91 -12.19 6.71
N ASN A 186 -9.03 -12.15 7.41
CA ASN A 186 -9.02 -12.30 8.86
C ASN A 186 -8.97 -13.78 9.23
N ASP A 187 -8.17 -14.15 10.25
CA ASP A 187 -8.19 -15.46 10.91
C ASP A 187 -8.82 -15.31 12.32
N ASN A 188 -9.82 -16.12 12.63
CA ASN A 188 -10.42 -16.23 13.96
C ASN A 188 -10.27 -17.66 14.55
N SER A 189 -9.50 -18.56 13.94
CA SER A 189 -9.38 -19.96 14.41
C SER A 189 -7.93 -20.42 14.53
N PRO A 190 -7.48 -20.82 15.73
CA PRO A 190 -6.11 -21.29 15.91
C PRO A 190 -5.90 -22.60 15.14
N ALA A 191 -4.87 -22.60 14.32
CA ALA A 191 -4.11 -23.73 13.79
C ALA A 191 -4.71 -25.12 14.07
N ASN A 192 -5.36 -25.71 13.07
CA ASN A 192 -5.26 -27.15 12.81
C ASN A 192 -5.79 -27.54 11.42
N ASN A 193 -4.94 -28.27 10.71
CA ASN A 193 -5.23 -29.31 9.73
C ASN A 193 -6.41 -29.13 8.77
N HIS A 194 -6.10 -28.94 7.50
CA HIS A 194 -6.44 -29.87 6.40
C HIS A 194 -6.24 -29.16 5.05
N HIS A 195 -5.36 -29.71 4.22
CA HIS A 195 -5.31 -29.45 2.78
C HIS A 195 -6.69 -29.75 2.20
N ASN A 196 -7.40 -28.71 1.77
CA ASN A 196 -8.77 -28.80 1.28
C ASN A 196 -8.84 -28.03 -0.04
N GLN A 197 -9.49 -28.60 -1.06
CA GLN A 197 -9.63 -28.06 -2.42
C GLN A 197 -10.17 -26.61 -2.45
N ASN A 198 -10.91 -26.19 -1.41
CA ASN A 198 -11.37 -24.82 -1.24
C ASN A 198 -10.22 -23.79 -1.10
N SER A 199 -9.04 -24.20 -0.61
CA SER A 199 -7.86 -23.32 -0.52
C SER A 199 -7.45 -22.78 -1.89
N GLN A 200 -7.38 -23.67 -2.89
CA GLN A 200 -6.94 -23.31 -4.23
C GLN A 200 -7.91 -22.33 -4.92
N LEU A 201 -9.22 -22.50 -4.69
CA LEU A 201 -10.23 -21.59 -5.23
C LEU A 201 -10.12 -20.19 -4.61
N HIS A 202 -9.79 -20.09 -3.31
CA HIS A 202 -9.58 -18.81 -2.64
C HIS A 202 -8.33 -18.10 -3.16
N ASP A 203 -7.23 -18.82 -3.36
CA ASP A 203 -6.00 -18.27 -3.92
C ASP A 203 -6.22 -17.74 -5.33
N ILE A 204 -6.98 -18.48 -6.16
CA ILE A 204 -7.38 -18.04 -7.50
C ILE A 204 -8.25 -16.78 -7.41
N THR A 205 -9.26 -16.77 -6.54
CA THR A 205 -10.18 -15.64 -6.40
C THR A 205 -9.42 -14.38 -5.99
N LEU A 206 -8.52 -14.48 -5.02
CA LEU A 206 -7.70 -13.36 -4.58
C LEU A 206 -6.75 -12.88 -5.68
N ALA A 207 -6.08 -13.80 -6.38
CA ALA A 207 -5.24 -13.45 -7.52
C ALA A 207 -6.05 -12.73 -8.60
N GLN A 208 -7.29 -13.15 -8.87
CA GLN A 208 -8.20 -12.44 -9.76
C GLN A 208 -8.57 -11.05 -9.24
N MET A 209 -8.87 -10.91 -7.94
CA MET A 209 -9.20 -9.62 -7.33
C MET A 209 -8.05 -8.62 -7.42
N VAL A 210 -6.86 -9.04 -7.01
CA VAL A 210 -5.64 -8.20 -7.06
C VAL A 210 -5.27 -7.93 -8.51
N GLY A 211 -5.33 -8.94 -9.37
CA GLY A 211 -5.03 -8.83 -10.80
C GLY A 211 -5.95 -7.82 -11.51
N GLN A 212 -7.26 -7.90 -11.30
CA GLN A 212 -8.22 -6.95 -11.87
C GLN A 212 -8.00 -5.54 -11.32
N THR A 213 -7.69 -5.41 -10.03
CA THR A 213 -7.41 -4.11 -9.41
C THR A 213 -6.17 -3.46 -10.02
N ILE A 214 -5.06 -4.20 -10.13
CA ILE A 214 -3.82 -3.72 -10.74
C ILE A 214 -4.04 -3.38 -12.22
N TRP A 215 -4.73 -4.25 -12.96
CA TRP A 215 -5.06 -4.01 -14.36
C TRP A 215 -5.86 -2.73 -14.54
N ARG A 216 -6.91 -2.52 -13.72
CA ARG A 216 -7.72 -1.30 -13.76
C ARG A 216 -6.88 -0.07 -13.46
N LEU A 217 -6.05 -0.11 -12.41
CA LEU A 217 -5.19 1.01 -12.03
C LEU A 217 -4.10 1.30 -13.07
N SER A 218 -3.59 0.27 -13.76
CA SER A 218 -2.56 0.45 -14.79
C SER A 218 -3.14 1.03 -16.07
N GLU A 219 -4.30 0.55 -16.50
CA GLU A 219 -4.84 0.86 -17.84
C GLU A 219 -5.80 2.03 -17.88
N CYS A 220 -6.46 2.38 -16.77
CA CYS A 220 -7.57 3.34 -16.81
C CYS A 220 -7.11 4.72 -17.32
N THR A 221 -7.84 5.25 -18.32
CA THR A 221 -7.51 6.54 -18.94
C THR A 221 -7.70 7.69 -17.95
N VAL A 222 -8.85 7.75 -17.30
CA VAL A 222 -9.15 8.63 -16.16
C VAL A 222 -9.96 7.85 -15.14
N THR A 223 -9.51 7.92 -13.89
CA THR A 223 -10.09 7.17 -12.79
C THR A 223 -11.33 7.85 -12.21
N GLN A 224 -12.51 7.57 -12.74
CA GLN A 224 -13.74 8.11 -12.15
C GLN A 224 -14.00 7.53 -10.76
N TRP A 225 -14.15 8.41 -9.77
CA TRP A 225 -14.50 7.99 -8.42
C TRP A 225 -16.02 7.92 -8.28
N LYS A 226 -16.52 6.73 -7.92
CA LYS A 226 -17.90 6.55 -7.46
C LYS A 226 -17.92 6.60 -5.93
N PRO A 227 -18.44 7.68 -5.32
CA PRO A 227 -18.36 7.85 -3.86
C PRO A 227 -19.48 7.12 -3.10
N LYS A 228 -20.20 6.18 -3.73
CA LYS A 228 -21.31 5.43 -3.12
C LYS A 228 -20.91 4.82 -1.78
N TYR A 229 -19.85 4.02 -1.78
CA TYR A 229 -19.39 3.30 -0.58
C TYR A 229 -18.88 4.26 0.50
N PHE A 230 -18.20 5.33 0.10
CA PHE A 230 -17.71 6.35 1.01
C PHE A 230 -18.88 7.05 1.75
N ASN A 231 -19.92 7.44 1.01
CA ASN A 231 -21.11 8.06 1.59
C ASN A 231 -21.84 7.11 2.57
N GLU A 232 -22.01 5.84 2.20
CA GLU A 232 -22.64 4.83 3.05
C GLU A 232 -21.84 4.64 4.35
N THR A 233 -20.53 4.40 4.24
CA THR A 233 -19.62 4.20 5.38
C THR A 233 -19.63 5.39 6.35
N VAL A 234 -19.47 6.63 5.86
CA VAL A 234 -19.44 7.80 6.75
C VAL A 234 -20.79 7.98 7.47
N ASN A 235 -21.91 7.75 6.77
CA ASN A 235 -23.23 7.88 7.39
C ASN A 235 -23.51 6.79 8.43
N GLU A 236 -23.08 5.55 8.20
CA GLU A 236 -23.22 4.45 9.17
C GLU A 236 -22.51 4.77 10.48
N ILE A 237 -21.28 5.30 10.41
CA ILE A 237 -20.51 5.70 11.59
C ILE A 237 -21.15 6.87 12.30
N LEU A 238 -21.62 7.87 11.55
CA LEU A 238 -22.33 8.99 12.15
C LEU A 238 -23.62 8.52 12.84
N ALA A 239 -24.29 7.50 12.31
CA ALA A 239 -25.45 6.89 12.93
C ALA A 239 -25.09 6.13 14.23
N SER A 240 -23.91 5.49 14.30
CA SER A 240 -23.50 4.75 15.50
C SER A 240 -23.18 5.66 16.71
N ILE A 241 -22.97 6.96 16.49
CA ILE A 241 -22.78 7.95 17.55
C ILE A 241 -24.15 8.32 18.15
N ASN A 242 -24.55 7.65 19.24
CA ASN A 242 -25.88 7.77 19.86
C ASN A 242 -26.08 8.99 20.79
N THR A 243 -25.12 9.91 20.85
CA THR A 243 -25.19 11.06 21.77
C THR A 243 -25.62 12.33 21.05
N SER A 244 -26.69 12.96 21.58
CA SER A 244 -27.19 14.25 21.11
C SER A 244 -26.20 15.39 21.29
N ARG A 245 -25.17 15.21 22.13
CA ARG A 245 -24.16 16.25 22.40
C ARG A 245 -23.28 16.54 21.19
N PHE A 246 -23.11 15.55 20.30
CA PHE A 246 -22.33 15.73 19.07
C PHE A 246 -23.19 16.18 17.87
N GLN A 247 -24.48 16.45 18.06
CA GLN A 247 -25.40 16.68 16.95
C GLN A 247 -24.95 17.81 16.02
N ASN A 248 -24.42 18.91 16.57
CA ASN A 248 -23.91 20.03 15.76
C ASN A 248 -22.73 19.62 14.88
N ALA A 249 -21.75 18.91 15.45
CA ALA A 249 -20.58 18.42 14.70
C ALA A 249 -21.00 17.38 13.64
N LYS A 250 -21.92 16.48 13.98
CA LYS A 250 -22.48 15.49 13.04
C LYS A 250 -23.17 16.17 11.85
N GLU A 251 -24.01 17.18 12.10
CA GLU A 251 -24.70 17.89 11.03
C GLU A 251 -23.74 18.75 10.19
N LYS A 252 -22.70 19.34 10.82
CA LYS A 252 -21.63 20.03 10.08
C LYS A 252 -20.91 19.06 9.14
N LEU A 253 -20.50 17.89 9.64
CA LEU A 253 -19.83 16.88 8.82
C LEU A 253 -20.73 16.36 7.69
N LYS A 254 -22.01 16.08 7.97
CA LYS A 254 -22.98 15.68 6.91
C LYS A 254 -23.17 16.75 5.85
N LYS A 255 -23.26 18.02 6.24
CA LYS A 255 -23.38 19.13 5.29
C LYS A 255 -22.14 19.20 4.39
N THR A 256 -20.96 19.09 4.99
CA THR A 256 -19.67 19.09 4.28
C THR A 256 -19.58 17.90 3.33
N LEU A 257 -19.96 16.69 3.78
CA LEU A 257 -20.03 15.50 2.95
C LEU A 257 -20.95 15.69 1.74
N ARG A 258 -22.14 16.29 1.91
CA ARG A 258 -23.03 16.57 0.76
C ARG A 258 -22.38 17.48 -0.28
N ILE A 259 -21.68 18.54 0.16
CA ILE A 259 -20.97 19.45 -0.73
C ILE A 259 -19.88 18.71 -1.50
N LEU A 260 -19.07 17.91 -0.80
CA LEU A 260 -18.03 17.07 -1.41
C LEU A 260 -18.62 16.12 -2.45
N LEU A 261 -19.72 15.41 -2.12
CA LEU A 261 -20.36 14.47 -3.05
C LEU A 261 -20.89 15.17 -4.30
N THR A 262 -21.51 16.34 -4.15
CA THR A 262 -21.95 17.15 -5.31
C THR A 262 -20.77 17.60 -6.17
N ALA A 263 -19.67 18.05 -5.57
CA ALA A 263 -18.48 18.45 -6.31
C ALA A 263 -17.84 17.28 -7.10
N VAL A 264 -17.90 16.06 -6.55
CA VAL A 264 -17.44 14.83 -7.22
C VAL A 264 -18.37 14.45 -8.38
N GLU A 265 -19.69 14.62 -8.23
CA GLU A 265 -20.66 14.40 -9.31
C GLU A 265 -20.42 15.36 -10.47
N GLU A 266 -20.18 16.64 -10.19
CA GLU A 266 -19.82 17.66 -11.18
C GLU A 266 -18.50 17.31 -11.88
N LEU A 267 -17.46 16.93 -11.13
CA LEU A 267 -16.18 16.47 -11.69
C LEU A 267 -16.37 15.28 -12.64
N ASN A 268 -17.15 14.27 -12.23
CA ASN A 268 -17.42 13.12 -13.08
C ASN A 268 -18.18 13.50 -14.36
N ALA A 269 -19.10 14.48 -14.28
CA ALA A 269 -19.79 14.99 -15.46
C ALA A 269 -18.82 15.71 -16.42
N GLU A 270 -17.89 16.52 -15.91
CA GLU A 270 -16.85 17.17 -16.71
C GLU A 270 -15.90 16.17 -17.38
N ILE A 271 -15.47 15.14 -16.64
CA ILE A 271 -14.66 14.05 -17.20
C ILE A 271 -15.41 13.37 -18.35
N ASN A 272 -16.71 13.10 -18.20
CA ASN A 272 -17.51 12.47 -19.26
C ASN A 272 -17.71 13.35 -20.51
N MET A 273 -17.63 14.67 -20.37
CA MET A 273 -17.71 15.61 -21.49
C MET A 273 -16.36 15.83 -22.18
N THR A 274 -15.26 15.41 -21.55
CA THR A 274 -13.91 15.57 -22.10
C THR A 274 -13.66 14.53 -23.20
N ASP A 275 -13.18 14.96 -24.35
CA ASP A 275 -12.77 14.05 -25.42
C ASP A 275 -11.50 13.27 -25.01
N ASP A 276 -11.56 11.94 -25.08
CA ASP A 276 -10.48 11.01 -24.74
C ASP A 276 -9.18 11.27 -25.53
N ILE A 277 -9.25 12.00 -26.65
CA ILE A 277 -8.10 12.39 -27.47
C ILE A 277 -7.25 13.49 -26.79
N GLN A 278 -7.81 14.25 -25.85
CA GLN A 278 -7.11 15.34 -25.17
C GLN A 278 -6.22 14.83 -24.03
N MET A 279 -5.08 14.23 -24.37
CA MET A 279 -4.14 13.61 -23.43
C MET A 279 -3.74 14.51 -22.24
N LEU A 280 -3.65 15.82 -22.44
CA LEU A 280 -3.32 16.77 -21.38
C LEU A 280 -4.45 16.86 -20.32
N HIS A 281 -5.71 16.98 -20.74
CA HIS A 281 -6.84 17.02 -19.81
C HIS A 281 -6.96 15.71 -19.03
N MET A 282 -6.77 14.55 -19.69
CA MET A 282 -6.75 13.26 -19.01
C MET A 282 -5.65 13.19 -17.95
N ARG A 283 -4.49 13.82 -18.19
CA ARG A 283 -3.41 13.89 -17.20
C ARG A 283 -3.80 14.77 -16.01
N ILE A 284 -4.36 15.96 -16.27
CA ILE A 284 -4.85 16.88 -15.25
C ILE A 284 -5.89 16.19 -14.36
N TRP A 285 -6.87 15.49 -14.97
CA TRP A 285 -7.89 14.76 -14.22
C TRP A 285 -7.30 13.67 -13.31
N ASN A 286 -6.34 12.88 -13.81
CA ASN A 286 -5.69 11.85 -12.98
C ASN A 286 -4.89 12.44 -11.82
N ASP A 287 -4.21 13.57 -12.04
CA ASP A 287 -3.43 14.24 -11.01
C ASP A 287 -4.36 14.87 -9.96
N LEU A 288 -5.47 15.48 -10.38
CA LEU A 288 -6.52 15.99 -9.47
C LEU A 288 -7.12 14.87 -8.60
N LEU A 289 -7.41 13.70 -9.17
CA LEU A 289 -7.96 12.56 -8.43
C LEU A 289 -6.95 11.97 -7.44
N LEU A 290 -5.66 11.98 -7.79
CA LEU A 290 -4.58 11.58 -6.89
C LEU A 290 -4.49 12.54 -5.70
N ASP A 291 -4.53 13.84 -5.94
CA ASP A 291 -4.46 14.86 -4.90
C ASP A 291 -5.73 14.86 -4.03
N LEU A 292 -6.89 14.61 -4.63
CA LEU A 292 -8.15 14.43 -3.92
C LEU A 292 -8.09 13.25 -2.94
N ASP A 293 -7.64 12.06 -3.37
CA ASP A 293 -7.59 10.89 -2.49
C ASP A 293 -6.58 11.09 -1.34
N LYS A 294 -5.48 11.82 -1.59
CA LYS A 294 -4.54 12.22 -0.54
C LYS A 294 -5.16 13.19 0.46
N ALA A 295 -5.94 14.16 0.00
CA ALA A 295 -6.65 15.07 0.89
C ALA A 295 -7.71 14.34 1.73
N LEU A 296 -8.39 13.34 1.15
CA LEU A 296 -9.32 12.49 1.89
C LEU A 296 -8.62 11.60 2.92
N LEU A 297 -7.43 11.07 2.62
CA LEU A 297 -6.57 10.41 3.62
C LEU A 297 -6.17 11.37 4.74
N CYS A 298 -5.90 12.63 4.42
CA CYS A 298 -5.53 13.68 5.36
C CYS A 298 -4.39 13.22 6.30
N PRO A 299 -3.21 12.88 5.76
CA PRO A 299 -2.14 12.31 6.55
C PRO A 299 -1.58 13.32 7.56
N ASP A 300 -1.25 12.85 8.75
CA ASP A 300 -0.54 13.64 9.74
C ASP A 300 0.89 13.97 9.26
N LYS A 301 1.36 15.18 9.52
CA LYS A 301 2.70 15.62 9.10
C LYS A 301 3.83 14.91 9.86
N ILE A 302 3.56 14.35 11.03
CA ILE A 302 4.57 13.74 11.91
C ILE A 302 4.75 12.27 11.57
N ASP A 303 3.65 11.53 11.42
CA ASP A 303 3.69 10.07 11.31
C ASP A 303 2.87 9.51 10.14
N SER A 304 2.29 10.37 9.30
CA SER A 304 1.51 10.01 8.11
C SER A 304 0.26 9.18 8.38
N HIS A 305 -0.20 9.05 9.63
CA HIS A 305 -1.48 8.40 9.89
C HIS A 305 -2.64 9.22 9.34
N SER A 306 -3.62 8.52 8.77
CA SER A 306 -4.82 9.13 8.22
C SER A 306 -5.68 9.71 9.34
N ARG A 307 -5.91 11.03 9.32
CA ARG A 307 -6.76 11.73 10.29
C ARG A 307 -8.25 11.46 10.11
N THR A 308 -8.60 10.85 8.99
CA THR A 308 -9.95 10.38 8.65
C THR A 308 -10.09 8.88 8.83
N ASP A 309 -9.11 8.18 9.45
CA ASP A 309 -9.20 6.73 9.69
C ASP A 309 -10.31 6.39 10.69
N LEU A 310 -11.33 5.73 10.17
CA LEU A 310 -12.56 5.39 10.88
C LEU A 310 -12.37 4.27 11.92
N VAL A 311 -11.28 3.49 11.84
CA VAL A 311 -11.00 2.39 12.77
C VAL A 311 -10.68 2.89 14.18
N PRO A 312 -9.71 3.82 14.38
CA PRO A 312 -9.54 4.52 15.65
C PRO A 312 -10.86 5.09 16.14
N PHE A 313 -11.61 5.81 15.30
CA PHE A 313 -12.87 6.44 15.73
C PHE A 313 -13.88 5.45 16.31
N ARG A 314 -14.06 4.29 15.66
CA ARG A 314 -14.98 3.26 16.15
C ARG A 314 -14.54 2.72 17.51
N LYS A 315 -13.24 2.46 17.70
CA LYS A 315 -12.69 2.08 19.02
C LYS A 315 -12.94 3.19 20.05
N LEU A 316 -12.67 4.44 19.68
CA LEU A 316 -12.85 5.60 20.54
C LEU A 316 -14.32 5.80 20.96
N SER A 317 -15.28 5.41 20.11
CA SER A 317 -16.72 5.50 20.39
C SER A 317 -17.25 4.41 21.34
N HIS A 318 -16.54 3.29 21.45
CA HIS A 318 -16.89 2.17 22.33
C HIS A 318 -16.18 2.22 23.69
N ASP A 319 -15.00 2.83 23.74
CA ASP A 319 -14.25 3.05 24.99
C ASP A 319 -14.77 4.30 25.72
N SER A 320 -14.61 4.35 27.05
CA SER A 320 -15.06 5.46 27.93
C SER A 320 -14.20 6.73 27.79
N ILE A 321 -14.09 7.25 26.56
CA ILE A 321 -13.19 8.34 26.20
C ILE A 321 -13.87 9.70 26.38
N SER A 322 -13.05 10.72 26.61
CA SER A 322 -13.50 12.09 26.81
C SER A 322 -14.29 12.62 25.60
N GLU A 323 -15.39 13.29 25.89
CA GLU A 323 -16.25 13.95 24.90
C GLU A 323 -15.47 14.92 23.99
N SER A 324 -14.45 15.58 24.57
CA SER A 324 -13.57 16.50 23.84
C SER A 324 -12.77 15.84 22.72
N THR A 325 -12.39 14.56 22.89
CA THR A 325 -11.62 13.82 21.90
C THR A 325 -12.48 13.47 20.68
N ILE A 326 -13.73 13.05 20.90
CA ILE A 326 -14.67 12.72 19.82
C ILE A 326 -15.02 13.99 19.01
N LEU A 327 -15.27 15.12 19.69
CA LEU A 327 -15.50 16.40 19.02
C LEU A 327 -14.32 16.84 18.17
N ALA A 328 -13.11 16.82 18.74
CA ALA A 328 -11.89 17.18 18.02
C ALA A 328 -11.69 16.31 16.77
N TYR A 329 -12.00 15.02 16.87
CA TYR A 329 -11.92 14.10 15.74
C TYR A 329 -12.94 14.44 14.63
N LEU A 330 -14.21 14.69 14.97
CA LEU A 330 -15.24 15.09 14.00
C LEU A 330 -14.93 16.42 13.32
N ASP A 331 -14.39 17.39 14.07
CA ASP A 331 -13.97 18.68 13.53
C ASP A 331 -12.77 18.53 12.60
N GLN A 332 -11.81 17.67 12.94
CA GLN A 332 -10.65 17.37 12.11
C GLN A 332 -11.07 16.69 10.80
N MET A 333 -11.95 15.67 10.87
CA MET A 333 -12.52 15.05 9.67
C MET A 333 -13.23 16.08 8.79
N THR A 334 -14.04 16.95 9.40
CA THR A 334 -14.76 18.00 8.67
C THR A 334 -13.78 18.89 7.93
N LYS A 335 -12.69 19.31 8.59
CA LYS A 335 -11.65 20.12 7.96
C LYS A 335 -10.98 19.40 6.79
N CYS A 336 -10.63 18.12 6.95
CA CYS A 336 -10.05 17.34 5.85
C CYS A 336 -10.98 17.27 4.62
N TYR A 337 -12.30 17.19 4.83
CA TYR A 337 -13.27 17.22 3.74
C TYR A 337 -13.45 18.62 3.16
N GLU A 338 -13.34 19.68 3.96
CA GLU A 338 -13.28 21.07 3.47
C GLU A 338 -12.04 21.27 2.57
N ASP A 339 -10.87 20.80 2.99
CA ASP A 339 -9.62 20.85 2.20
C ASP A 339 -9.76 20.04 0.88
N ALA A 340 -10.42 18.87 0.92
CA ALA A 340 -10.70 18.08 -0.28
C ALA A 340 -11.69 18.77 -1.25
N ILE A 341 -12.66 19.53 -0.73
CA ILE A 341 -13.57 20.35 -1.54
C ILE A 341 -12.80 21.49 -2.21
N GLU A 342 -11.87 22.14 -1.52
CA GLU A 342 -11.05 23.21 -2.08
C GLU A 342 -10.26 22.73 -3.29
N ILE A 343 -9.62 21.55 -3.20
CA ILE A 343 -8.93 20.91 -4.34
C ILE A 343 -9.86 20.73 -5.54
N LEU A 344 -11.12 20.33 -5.31
CA LEU A 344 -12.10 20.18 -6.39
C LEU A 344 -12.53 21.52 -6.99
N GLN A 345 -12.48 22.61 -6.23
CA GLN A 345 -12.94 23.95 -6.65
C GLN A 345 -11.85 24.80 -7.31
N GLU A 346 -10.58 24.58 -6.95
CA GLU A 346 -9.42 25.30 -7.50
C GLU A 346 -8.90 24.75 -8.86
N ARG A 347 -9.67 23.84 -9.48
CA ARG A 347 -9.29 23.07 -10.68
C ARG A 347 -9.18 23.88 -11.98
#